data_AF-A0A3E2CE12-F1
#
_entry.id   AF-A0A3E2CE12-F1
#
_cell.length_a   1.000
_cell.length_b   1.000
_cell.length_c   1.000
_cell.angle_alpha   90.00
_cell.angle_beta   90.00
_cell.angle_gamma   90.00
#
_symmetry.space_group_name_H-M   'P 1'
#
loop_
_entity.id
_entity.type
_entity.pdbx_description
1 polymer ?
#
loop_
_entity_poly.entity_id
_entity_poly.type
_entity_poly.pdbx_seq_one_letter_code
_entity_poly.pdbx_strand_id
1 'polypeptide(L)'
;KLVFVEVKTRRSVRCGTPLEAITQEKRSKLRTTGMKWLEEFGSDIPHYRIRFDAVSILIINKYTYPDSAYELQSLEEIEDNSSIQFKHVQGAF
;
A
#
# COMPACT_ATOMS: atom_id res chain seq x y z
N LYS A 1 -3.76 14.59 -13.44
CA LYS A 1 -4.11 14.29 -12.03
C LYS A 1 -2.81 14.14 -11.27
N LEU A 2 -2.72 14.68 -10.06
CA LEU A 2 -1.57 14.51 -9.17
C LEU A 2 -1.96 13.51 -8.08
N VAL A 3 -1.09 12.54 -7.81
CA VAL A 3 -1.36 11.49 -6.83
C VAL A 3 -0.14 11.35 -5.92
N PHE A 4 -0.36 11.47 -4.62
CA PHE A 4 0.61 11.13 -3.59
C PHE A 4 0.34 9.69 -3.16
N VAL A 5 1.37 8.85 -3.13
CA VAL A 5 1.20 7.40 -2.86
C VAL A 5 2.06 6.98 -1.69
N GLU A 6 1.46 6.36 -0.68
CA GLU A 6 2.21 5.56 0.29
C GLU A 6 2.33 4.12 -0.23
N VAL A 7 3.56 3.64 -0.40
CA VAL A 7 3.83 2.26 -0.82
C VAL A 7 4.33 1.46 0.38
N LYS A 8 3.76 0.27 0.59
CA LYS A 8 4.25 -0.70 1.56
C LYS A 8 4.48 -2.06 0.93
N THR A 9 5.70 -2.54 1.14
CA THR A 9 6.13 -3.87 0.73
C THR A 9 6.41 -4.72 1.96
N ARG A 10 5.95 -5.97 1.96
CA ARG A 10 6.35 -6.97 2.96
C ARG A 10 6.64 -8.32 2.31
N ARG A 11 7.39 -9.15 3.02
CA ARG A 11 7.61 -10.57 2.69
C ARG A 11 6.82 -11.52 3.60
N SER A 12 6.09 -10.97 4.57
CA SER A 12 5.24 -11.74 5.48
C SER A 12 4.14 -10.86 6.07
N VAL A 13 3.09 -11.50 6.58
CA VAL A 13 1.96 -10.86 7.26
C VAL A 13 1.98 -11.05 8.78
N ARG A 14 3.10 -11.55 9.35
CA ARG A 14 3.25 -11.84 10.80
C ARG A 14 2.93 -10.64 11.71
N CYS A 15 3.08 -9.42 11.20
CA CYS A 15 2.78 -8.18 11.91
C CYS A 15 1.72 -7.36 11.15
N GLY A 16 0.73 -8.03 10.56
CA GLY A 16 -0.27 -7.43 9.67
C GLY A 16 0.17 -7.34 8.20
N THR A 17 -0.81 -7.14 7.33
CA THR A 17 -0.67 -6.92 5.89
C THR A 17 0.10 -5.62 5.60
N PRO A 18 0.68 -5.46 4.39
CA PRO A 18 1.32 -4.20 4.03
C PRO A 18 0.35 -3.01 4.09
N LEU A 19 -0.93 -3.22 3.79
CA LEU A 19 -1.97 -2.18 3.87
C LEU A 19 -2.27 -1.75 5.31
N GLU A 20 -2.39 -2.69 6.25
CA GLU A 20 -2.56 -2.41 7.69
C GLU A 20 -1.36 -1.66 8.28
N ALA A 21 -0.16 -1.89 7.72
CA ALA A 21 1.04 -1.15 8.11
C ALA A 21 1.01 0.34 7.73
N ILE A 22 0.03 0.79 6.94
CA ILE A 22 -0.23 2.21 6.66
C ILE A 22 -1.16 2.75 7.74
N THR A 23 -0.56 3.03 8.89
CA THR A 23 -1.21 3.54 10.11
C THR A 23 -1.75 4.96 9.92
N GLN A 24 -2.66 5.39 10.80
CA GLN A 24 -3.20 6.76 10.79
C GLN A 24 -2.10 7.83 10.81
N GLU A 25 -1.04 7.63 11.60
CA GLU A 25 0.10 8.53 11.66
C GLU A 25 0.79 8.69 10.30
N LYS A 26 1.00 7.59 9.56
CA LYS A 26 1.59 7.62 8.22
C LYS A 26 0.70 8.36 7.22
N ARG A 27 -0.62 8.16 7.32
CA ARG A 27 -1.61 8.86 6.49
C ARG A 27 -1.56 10.36 6.73
N SER A 28 -1.58 10.78 8.00
CA SER A 28 -1.46 12.18 8.39
C SER A 28 -0.16 12.78 7.87
N LYS A 29 0.97 12.07 8.03
CA LYS A 29 2.26 12.54 7.52
C LYS A 29 2.27 12.69 6.00
N LEU A 30 1.74 11.71 5.25
CA LEU A 30 1.64 11.79 3.79
C LEU A 30 0.79 13.00 3.37
N ARG A 31 -0.35 13.22 4.03
CA ARG A 31 -1.19 14.40 3.77
C ARG A 31 -0.43 15.69 4.03
N THR A 32 0.21 15.83 5.20
CA THR A 32 0.99 17.03 5.53
C THR A 32 2.11 17.29 4.52
N THR A 33 2.89 16.26 4.17
CA THR A 33 3.97 16.41 3.19
C THR A 33 3.44 16.74 1.79
N GLY A 34 2.34 16.09 1.37
CA GLY A 34 1.69 16.39 0.10
C GLY A 34 1.15 17.81 0.02
N MET A 35 0.55 18.31 1.11
CA MET A 35 0.10 19.70 1.20
C MET A 35 1.26 20.70 1.09
N LYS A 36 2.38 20.45 1.78
CA LYS A 36 3.58 21.30 1.66
C LYS A 36 4.12 21.33 0.23
N TRP A 37 4.15 20.18 -0.44
CA TRP A 37 4.56 20.13 -1.84
C TRP A 37 3.61 20.94 -2.74
N LEU A 38 2.30 20.87 -2.48
CA LEU A 38 1.29 21.63 -3.23
C LEU A 38 1.42 23.14 -3.01
N GLU A 39 1.76 23.58 -1.81
CA GLU A 39 2.02 25.00 -1.51
C GLU A 39 3.20 25.55 -2.33
N GLU A 40 4.23 24.74 -2.54
CA GLU A 40 5.45 25.15 -3.24
C GLU A 40 5.35 24.99 -4.77
N PHE A 41 4.71 23.93 -5.25
CA PHE A 41 4.75 23.52 -6.67
C PHE A 41 3.37 23.31 -7.31
N GLY A 42 2.29 23.40 -6.55
CA GLY A 42 0.96 22.94 -6.95
C GLY A 42 -0.10 24.01 -7.09
N SER A 43 0.26 25.31 -7.15
CA SER A 43 -0.67 26.43 -7.17
C SER A 43 -1.76 26.32 -8.24
N ASP A 44 -1.42 25.76 -9.40
CA ASP A 44 -2.31 25.69 -10.57
C ASP A 44 -3.07 24.36 -10.66
N ILE A 45 -2.90 23.47 -9.68
CA ILE A 45 -3.52 22.15 -9.67
C ILE A 45 -4.86 22.23 -8.92
N PRO A 46 -6.00 22.04 -9.60
CA PRO A 46 -7.30 22.06 -8.94
C PRO A 46 -7.42 20.93 -7.91
N HIS A 47 -8.05 21.22 -6.76
CA HIS A 47 -8.21 20.24 -5.67
C HIS A 47 -8.83 18.91 -6.12
N TYR A 48 -9.81 18.92 -7.03
CA TYR A 48 -10.46 17.70 -7.54
C TYR A 48 -9.52 16.80 -8.39
N ARG A 49 -8.32 17.29 -8.74
CA ARG A 49 -7.29 16.53 -9.46
C ARG A 49 -6.22 15.93 -8.54
N ILE A 50 -6.33 16.14 -7.22
CA ILE A 50 -5.37 15.68 -6.21
C ILE A 50 -5.92 14.42 -5.53
N ARG A 51 -5.08 13.41 -5.30
CA ARG A 51 -5.47 12.19 -4.60
C ARG A 51 -4.35 11.66 -3.72
N PHE A 52 -4.71 10.97 -2.65
CA PHE A 52 -3.81 10.23 -1.80
C PHE A 52 -4.15 8.74 -1.88
N ASP A 53 -3.21 7.95 -2.38
CA ASP A 53 -3.39 6.52 -2.63
C ASP A 53 -2.48 5.69 -1.73
N ALA A 54 -2.83 4.40 -1.63
CA ALA A 54 -1.99 3.39 -1.00
C ALA A 54 -1.70 2.27 -1.98
N VAL A 55 -0.46 1.78 -1.99
CA VAL A 55 -0.07 0.57 -2.72
C VAL A 55 0.52 -0.44 -1.73
N SER A 56 -0.02 -1.64 -1.76
CA SER A 56 0.41 -2.79 -0.97
C SER A 56 1.05 -3.81 -1.90
N ILE A 57 2.24 -4.25 -1.53
CA ILE A 57 3.00 -5.28 -2.23
C ILE A 57 3.35 -6.36 -1.20
N LEU A 58 2.79 -7.55 -1.35
CA LEU A 58 3.18 -8.71 -0.56
C LEU A 58 3.98 -9.66 -1.46
N ILE A 59 5.24 -9.87 -1.11
CA ILE A 59 6.11 -10.83 -1.78
C ILE A 59 5.90 -12.19 -1.11
N ILE A 60 5.36 -13.11 -1.89
CA ILE A 60 5.03 -14.46 -1.52
C ILE A 60 6.18 -15.37 -1.99
N ASN A 61 6.81 -16.05 -1.03
CA ASN A 61 7.83 -17.05 -1.32
C ASN A 61 7.50 -18.33 -0.57
N LYS A 62 7.53 -19.48 -1.28
CA LYS A 62 7.32 -20.83 -0.71
C LYS A 62 8.14 -21.10 0.55
N TYR A 63 9.29 -20.44 0.72
CA TYR A 63 10.17 -20.64 1.88
C TYR A 63 9.92 -19.68 3.06
N THR A 64 9.02 -18.69 2.92
CA THR A 64 8.79 -17.65 3.96
C THR A 64 7.50 -17.90 4.77
N TYR A 65 6.85 -19.06 4.59
CA TYR A 65 5.71 -19.51 5.39
C TYR A 65 6.14 -20.56 6.43
N PRO A 66 6.22 -20.20 7.72
CA PRO A 66 6.35 -21.19 8.79
C PRO A 66 5.07 -21.36 9.63
N ASP A 67 3.96 -20.69 9.31
CA ASP A 67 2.70 -20.78 10.09
C ASP A 67 1.53 -21.31 9.22
N SER A 68 1.09 -22.52 9.53
CA SER A 68 0.21 -23.38 8.73
C SER A 68 -1.24 -22.92 8.57
N ALA A 69 -1.71 -21.94 9.36
CA ALA A 69 -3.09 -21.46 9.30
C ALA A 69 -3.35 -20.49 8.12
N TYR A 70 -2.33 -19.76 7.66
CA TYR A 70 -2.42 -18.89 6.49
C TYR A 70 -2.05 -19.61 5.19
N GLU A 71 -1.40 -20.79 5.26
CA GLU A 71 -1.05 -21.60 4.09
C GLU A 71 -2.27 -22.04 3.30
N LEU A 72 -3.34 -22.52 3.95
CA LEU A 72 -4.53 -23.02 3.22
C LEU A 72 -5.26 -21.92 2.45
N GLN A 73 -5.37 -20.73 3.05
CA GLN A 73 -6.04 -19.59 2.41
C GLN A 73 -5.17 -18.93 1.33
N SER A 74 -3.84 -19.01 1.46
CA SER A 74 -2.92 -18.50 0.45
C SER A 74 -2.64 -19.50 -0.68
N LEU A 75 -2.71 -20.81 -0.44
CA LEU A 75 -2.54 -21.82 -1.49
C LEU A 75 -3.66 -21.76 -2.55
N GLU A 76 -4.89 -21.41 -2.16
CA GLU A 76 -5.99 -21.14 -3.12
C GLU A 76 -5.76 -19.84 -3.93
N GLU A 77 -5.07 -18.83 -3.37
CA GLU A 77 -4.74 -17.58 -4.06
C GLU A 77 -3.44 -17.63 -4.88
N ILE A 78 -2.53 -18.56 -4.57
CA ILE A 78 -1.23 -18.78 -5.26
C ILE A 78 -1.39 -19.70 -6.50
N GLU A 79 -2.61 -20.12 -6.84
CA GLU A 79 -2.86 -20.83 -8.10
C GLU A 79 -2.51 -19.98 -9.34
N ASP A 80 -2.53 -18.65 -9.21
CA ASP A 80 -1.92 -17.74 -10.18
C ASP A 80 -0.45 -17.60 -9.81
N ASN A 81 0.46 -18.05 -10.68
CA ASN A 81 1.89 -18.36 -10.47
C ASN A 81 2.79 -17.13 -10.14
N SER A 82 2.21 -16.11 -9.49
CA SER A 82 2.76 -14.81 -9.15
C SER A 82 3.30 -14.82 -7.72
N SER A 83 4.61 -14.65 -7.58
CA SER A 83 5.27 -14.45 -6.29
C SER A 83 5.00 -13.08 -5.66
N ILE A 84 4.11 -12.27 -6.25
CA ILE A 84 3.81 -10.91 -5.81
C ILE A 84 2.30 -10.69 -5.81
N GLN A 85 1.71 -10.46 -4.64
CA GLN A 85 0.38 -9.90 -4.51
C GLN A 85 0.45 -8.38 -4.49
N PHE A 86 -0.17 -7.74 -5.48
CA PHE A 86 -0.24 -6.29 -5.63
C PHE A 86 -1.66 -5.80 -5.38
N LYS A 87 -1.81 -4.77 -4.55
CA LYS A 87 -3.08 -4.10 -4.30
C LYS A 87 -2.92 -2.59 -4.30
N HIS A 88 -3.70 -1.90 -5.13
CA HIS A 88 -3.79 -0.45 -5.17
C HIS A 88 -5.13 0.01 -4.60
N VAL A 89 -5.10 0.93 -3.65
CA VAL A 89 -6.29 1.57 -3.07
C VAL A 89 -6.27 3.04 -3.47
N GLN A 90 -7.20 3.42 -4.33
CA GLN A 90 -7.38 4.80 -4.77
C GLN A 90 -8.15 5.60 -3.72
N GLY A 91 -7.74 6.85 -3.49
CA GLY A 91 -8.40 7.71 -2.50
C GLY A 91 -8.38 7.09 -1.11
N ALA A 92 -7.29 6.38 -0.80
CA ALA A 92 -7.14 5.69 0.47
C ALA A 92 -7.25 6.66 1.65
N PHE A 93 -6.84 7.92 1.45
CA PHE A 93 -6.70 8.94 2.50
C PHE A 93 -7.24 10.30 2.11
#